data_AF-A0A2D6FM17-F1
#
_entry.id   AF-A0A2D6FM17-F1
#
_cell.length_a   1.000
_cell.length_b   1.000
_cell.length_c   1.000
_cell.angle_alpha   90.00
_cell.angle_beta   90.00
_cell.angle_gamma   90.00
#
_symmetry.space_group_name_H-M   'P 1'
#
loop_
_entity.id
_entity.type
_entity.pdbx_description
1 polymer ?
#
loop_
_entity_poly.entity_id
_entity_poly.type
_entity_poly.pdbx_seq_one_letter_code
_entity_poly.pdbx_strand_id
1 'polypeptide(L)'
;MIKDLILGGVSTAVEKIGGTIRSFVTTDNDRMAMQIQVEKILQETGNQIEQTVRQEMQSKERIITSELSQGDDFTKRARPTVVYYGLVAITIDLVARYAGHFTGNPIPETMLPTEFWVAWGGIVSTWVIGRSAEKRGQTNKMVNFITGNNN
;
A
#
# COMPACT_ATOMS: atom_id res chain seq x y z
N MET A 1 -21.67 -14.63 -3.70
CA MET A 1 -22.10 -14.95 -2.32
C MET A 1 -22.63 -13.74 -1.55
N ILE A 2 -21.84 -12.70 -1.24
CA ILE A 2 -22.38 -11.48 -0.57
C ILE A 2 -23.32 -10.68 -1.49
N LYS A 3 -22.99 -10.57 -2.77
CA LYS A 3 -23.84 -9.93 -3.79
C LYS A 3 -25.22 -10.60 -3.87
N ASP A 4 -25.27 -11.93 -3.82
CA ASP A 4 -26.53 -12.70 -3.91
C ASP A 4 -27.40 -12.56 -2.65
N LEU A 5 -26.77 -12.41 -1.47
CA LEU A 5 -27.48 -12.19 -0.21
C LEU A 5 -28.09 -10.77 -0.14
N ILE A 6 -27.36 -9.76 -0.63
CA ILE A 6 -27.84 -8.37 -0.68
C ILE A 6 -28.89 -8.20 -1.78
N LEU A 7 -28.67 -8.77 -2.98
CA LEU A 7 -29.66 -8.78 -4.06
C LEU A 7 -30.94 -9.54 -3.67
N GLY A 8 -30.82 -10.68 -2.99
CA GLY A 8 -31.96 -11.45 -2.51
C GLY A 8 -32.75 -10.74 -1.40
N GLY A 9 -32.05 -10.10 -0.46
CA GLY A 9 -32.67 -9.32 0.62
C GLY A 9 -33.40 -8.08 0.11
N VAL A 10 -32.82 -7.38 -0.88
CA VAL A 10 -33.43 -6.21 -1.52
C VAL A 10 -34.62 -6.60 -2.38
N SER A 11 -34.54 -7.71 -3.14
CA SER A 11 -35.68 -8.23 -3.93
C SER A 11 -36.88 -8.54 -3.04
N THR A 12 -36.65 -9.16 -1.88
CA THR A 12 -37.72 -9.53 -0.94
C THR A 12 -38.35 -8.31 -0.27
N ALA A 13 -37.57 -7.27 0.01
CA ALA A 13 -38.07 -6.01 0.55
C ALA A 13 -38.90 -5.24 -0.49
N VAL A 14 -38.47 -5.23 -1.75
CA VAL A 14 -39.19 -4.59 -2.87
C VAL A 14 -40.52 -5.28 -3.16
N GLU A 15 -40.59 -6.60 -3.09
CA GLU A 15 -41.85 -7.34 -3.26
C GLU A 15 -42.85 -7.07 -2.13
N LYS A 16 -42.37 -7.00 -0.88
CA LYS A 16 -43.24 -6.70 0.27
C LYS A 16 -43.76 -5.27 0.24
N ILE A 17 -42.90 -4.31 -0.11
CA ILE A 17 -43.30 -2.90 -0.29
C ILE A 17 -44.27 -2.77 -1.49
N GLY A 18 -44.00 -3.46 -2.59
CA GLY A 18 -44.88 -3.50 -3.77
C GLY A 18 -46.25 -4.13 -3.48
N GLY A 19 -46.30 -5.14 -2.60
CA GLY A 19 -47.54 -5.77 -2.16
C GLY A 19 -48.42 -4.87 -1.30
N THR A 20 -47.82 -4.09 -0.39
CA THR A 20 -48.55 -3.13 0.45
C THR A 20 -49.01 -1.90 -0.33
N ILE A 21 -48.22 -1.43 -1.31
CA ILE A 21 -48.60 -0.31 -2.18
C ILE A 21 -49.75 -0.71 -3.13
N ARG A 22 -49.80 -1.98 -3.55
CA ARG A 22 -50.87 -2.53 -4.39
C ARG A 22 -52.26 -2.47 -3.72
N SER A 23 -52.34 -2.40 -2.39
CA SER A 23 -53.62 -2.28 -1.67
C SER A 23 -54.14 -0.83 -1.57
N PHE A 24 -53.32 0.18 -1.88
CA PHE A 24 -53.71 1.59 -1.72
C PHE A 24 -53.95 2.33 -3.04
N VAL A 25 -53.63 1.75 -4.21
CA VAL A 25 -53.74 2.45 -5.51
C VAL A 25 -54.43 1.57 -6.57
N THR A 26 -55.62 2.00 -6.99
CA THR A 26 -56.51 1.30 -7.94
C THR A 26 -56.39 1.76 -9.39
N THR A 27 -55.65 2.84 -9.70
CA THR A 27 -55.53 3.39 -11.06
C THR A 27 -54.11 3.23 -11.60
N ASP A 28 -53.96 2.68 -12.81
CA ASP A 28 -52.65 2.31 -13.39
C ASP A 28 -51.71 3.51 -13.63
N ASN A 29 -52.26 4.72 -13.86
CA ASN A 29 -51.46 5.95 -14.03
C ASN A 29 -50.74 6.37 -12.75
N ASP A 30 -51.38 6.24 -11.59
CA ASP A 30 -50.77 6.60 -10.30
C ASP A 30 -49.68 5.62 -9.89
N ARG A 31 -49.79 4.34 -10.30
CA ARG A 31 -48.74 3.33 -10.10
C ARG A 31 -47.48 3.65 -10.90
N MET A 32 -47.63 4.10 -12.15
CA MET A 32 -46.49 4.47 -12.99
C MET A 32 -45.79 5.73 -12.48
N ALA A 33 -46.57 6.75 -12.08
CA ALA A 33 -46.03 7.97 -11.47
C ALA A 33 -45.31 7.68 -10.13
N MET A 34 -45.82 6.73 -9.35
CA MET A 34 -45.21 6.31 -8.10
C MET A 34 -43.95 5.45 -8.30
N GLN A 35 -43.93 4.56 -9.29
CA GLN A 35 -42.73 3.79 -9.66
C GLN A 35 -41.58 4.73 -10.06
N ILE A 36 -41.86 5.75 -10.86
CA ILE A 36 -40.86 6.76 -11.25
C ILE A 36 -40.33 7.52 -10.02
N GLN A 37 -41.19 7.87 -9.07
CA GLN A 37 -40.77 8.54 -7.82
C GLN A 37 -39.90 7.63 -6.95
N VAL A 38 -40.27 6.35 -6.81
CA VAL A 38 -39.48 5.37 -6.04
C VAL A 38 -38.11 5.15 -6.70
N GLU A 39 -38.06 5.02 -8.02
CA GLU A 39 -36.80 4.86 -8.76
C GLU A 39 -35.90 6.09 -8.59
N LYS A 40 -36.48 7.30 -8.63
CA LYS A 40 -35.76 8.54 -8.34
C LYS A 40 -35.19 8.58 -6.92
N ILE A 41 -35.97 8.20 -5.91
CA ILE A 41 -35.52 8.14 -4.51
C ILE A 41 -34.42 7.09 -4.33
N LEU A 42 -34.52 5.94 -4.98
CA LEU A 42 -33.49 4.90 -4.96
C LEU A 42 -32.19 5.39 -5.61
N GLN A 43 -32.29 6.11 -6.72
CA GLN A 43 -31.13 6.69 -7.41
C GLN A 43 -30.46 7.78 -6.56
N GLU A 44 -31.24 8.66 -5.93
CA GLU A 44 -30.73 9.68 -5.00
C GLU A 44 -30.05 9.05 -3.77
N THR A 45 -30.66 8.02 -3.18
CA THR A 45 -30.08 7.28 -2.04
C THR A 45 -28.79 6.56 -2.44
N GLY A 46 -28.78 5.93 -3.62
CA GLY A 46 -27.59 5.27 -4.16
C GLY A 46 -26.42 6.24 -4.33
N ASN A 47 -26.68 7.43 -4.88
CA ASN A 47 -25.67 8.48 -5.06
C ASN A 47 -25.12 8.99 -3.72
N GLN A 48 -25.98 9.17 -2.70
CA GLN A 48 -25.56 9.62 -1.37
C GLN A 48 -24.69 8.58 -0.65
N ILE A 49 -25.05 7.29 -0.76
CA ILE A 49 -24.27 6.19 -0.19
C ILE A 49 -22.90 6.11 -0.87
N GLU A 50 -22.84 6.18 -2.20
CA GLU A 50 -21.57 6.13 -2.92
C GLU A 50 -20.64 7.28 -2.53
N GLN A 51 -21.19 8.50 -2.43
CA GLN A 51 -20.42 9.67 -1.99
C GLN A 51 -19.88 9.49 -0.56
N THR A 52 -20.72 9.00 0.35
CA THR A 52 -20.33 8.75 1.75
C THR A 52 -19.26 7.69 1.85
N VAL A 53 -19.43 6.55 1.18
CA VAL A 53 -18.44 5.45 1.15
C VAL A 53 -17.11 5.93 0.55
N ARG A 54 -17.16 6.76 -0.49
CA ARG A 54 -15.95 7.32 -1.11
C ARG A 54 -15.22 8.27 -0.15
N GLN A 55 -15.95 9.12 0.56
CA GLN A 55 -15.38 10.01 1.58
C GLN A 55 -14.78 9.24 2.76
N GLU A 56 -15.44 8.18 3.21
CA GLU A 56 -14.92 7.31 4.28
C GLU A 56 -13.65 6.59 3.83
N MET A 57 -13.62 6.02 2.62
CA MET A 57 -12.42 5.39 2.08
C MET A 57 -11.26 6.38 1.98
N GLN A 58 -11.51 7.57 1.43
CA GLN A 58 -10.48 8.62 1.34
C GLN A 58 -9.98 9.08 2.72
N SER A 59 -10.87 9.16 3.71
CA SER A 59 -10.48 9.55 5.08
C SER A 59 -9.62 8.48 5.74
N LYS A 60 -9.99 7.20 5.60
CA LYS A 60 -9.19 6.07 6.10
C LYS A 60 -7.83 5.99 5.40
N GLU A 61 -7.77 6.22 4.08
CA GLU A 61 -6.51 6.28 3.33
C GLU A 61 -5.60 7.41 3.82
N ARG A 62 -6.15 8.61 4.06
CA ARG A 62 -5.39 9.74 4.64
C ARG A 62 -4.87 9.44 6.03
N ILE A 63 -5.67 8.79 6.87
CA ILE A 63 -5.24 8.39 8.21
C ILE A 63 -4.09 7.38 8.10
N ILE A 64 -4.25 6.31 7.32
CA ILE A 64 -3.22 5.28 7.12
C ILE A 64 -1.93 5.88 6.56
N THR A 65 -2.02 6.77 5.58
CA THR A 65 -0.84 7.47 5.02
C THR A 65 -0.17 8.40 6.05
N SER A 66 -0.96 9.06 6.90
CA SER A 66 -0.44 9.89 8.00
C SER A 66 0.24 9.06 9.10
N GLU A 67 -0.28 7.87 9.42
CA GLU A 67 0.33 6.95 10.39
C GLU A 67 1.62 6.34 9.83
N LEU A 68 1.63 5.94 8.55
CA LEU A 68 2.82 5.41 7.87
C LEU A 68 3.92 6.46 7.68
N SER A 69 3.56 7.74 7.59
CA SER A 69 4.52 8.85 7.46
C SER A 69 5.06 9.34 8.80
N GLN A 70 4.31 9.20 9.90
CA GLN A 70 4.79 9.53 11.26
C GLN A 70 5.80 8.50 11.81
N GLY A 71 5.83 7.28 11.26
CA GLY A 71 6.77 6.23 11.65
C GLY A 71 8.17 6.37 11.06
N ASP A 72 9.00 7.19 11.69
CA ASP A 72 10.45 7.04 11.85
C ASP A 72 11.37 7.18 10.61
N ASP A 73 11.86 8.41 10.39
CA ASP A 73 12.93 8.71 9.42
C ASP A 73 14.31 8.21 9.85
N PHE A 74 14.54 8.06 11.15
CA PHE A 74 15.84 7.63 11.70
C PHE A 74 16.07 6.14 11.45
N THR A 75 15.08 5.28 11.70
CA THR A 75 15.17 3.84 11.41
C THR A 75 15.09 3.55 9.91
N LYS A 76 14.45 4.41 9.10
CA LYS A 76 14.50 4.31 7.63
C LYS A 76 15.90 4.63 7.08
N ARG A 77 16.60 5.62 7.67
CA ARG A 77 17.96 6.03 7.25
C ARG A 77 19.09 5.26 7.91
N ALA A 78 18.86 4.62 9.06
CA ALA A 78 19.87 3.80 9.75
C ALA A 78 20.25 2.53 8.97
N ARG A 79 19.32 1.98 8.16
CA ARG A 79 19.56 0.75 7.38
C ARG A 79 20.70 0.91 6.36
N PRO A 80 20.70 1.94 5.48
CA PRO A 80 21.80 2.15 4.55
C PRO A 80 23.08 2.67 5.22
N THR A 81 23.00 3.43 6.33
CA THR A 81 24.21 4.00 6.96
C THR A 81 25.12 2.92 7.54
N VAL A 82 24.57 1.83 8.08
CA VAL A 82 25.38 0.70 8.57
C VAL A 82 26.13 0.03 7.42
N VAL A 83 25.49 -0.16 6.27
CA VAL A 83 26.11 -0.73 5.07
C VAL A 83 27.23 0.17 4.54
N TYR A 84 26.99 1.48 4.42
CA TYR A 84 28.01 2.41 3.96
C TYR A 84 29.18 2.54 4.92
N TYR A 85 28.92 2.61 6.23
CA TYR A 85 29.96 2.67 7.24
C TYR A 85 30.84 1.43 7.22
N GLY A 86 30.26 0.23 7.15
CA GLY A 86 31.06 -1.00 7.10
C GLY A 86 31.84 -1.17 5.80
N LEU A 87 31.32 -0.71 4.65
CA LEU A 87 32.12 -0.66 3.40
C LEU A 87 33.34 0.27 3.55
N VAL A 88 33.17 1.44 4.17
CA VAL A 88 34.28 2.37 4.42
C VAL A 88 35.29 1.76 5.38
N ALA A 89 34.86 1.13 6.47
CA ALA A 89 35.74 0.48 7.43
C ALA A 89 36.56 -0.67 6.80
N ILE A 90 35.91 -1.51 5.99
CA ILE A 90 36.58 -2.58 5.24
C ILE A 90 37.60 -2.00 4.25
N THR A 91 37.25 -0.89 3.58
CA THR A 91 38.15 -0.22 2.62
C THR A 91 39.37 0.36 3.32
N ILE A 92 39.20 1.01 4.48
CA ILE A 92 40.30 1.55 5.28
C ILE A 92 41.22 0.42 5.77
N ASP A 93 40.67 -0.69 6.24
CA ASP A 93 41.44 -1.88 6.64
C ASP A 93 42.26 -2.44 5.47
N LEU A 94 41.67 -2.57 4.28
CA LEU A 94 42.37 -3.03 3.08
C LEU A 94 43.50 -2.08 2.65
N VAL A 95 43.25 -0.77 2.67
CA VAL A 95 44.24 0.25 2.34
C VAL A 95 45.38 0.27 3.35
N ALA A 96 45.07 0.16 4.64
CA ALA A 96 46.09 0.07 5.70
C ALA A 96 46.98 -1.17 5.52
N ARG A 97 46.40 -2.33 5.18
CA ARG A 97 47.13 -3.57 4.87
C ARG A 97 48.04 -3.41 3.65
N TYR A 98 47.52 -2.84 2.57
CA TYR A 98 48.29 -2.58 1.35
C TYR A 98 49.45 -1.62 1.63
N ALA A 99 49.20 -0.53 2.36
CA ALA A 99 50.23 0.44 2.77
C ALA A 99 51.30 -0.19 3.67
N GLY A 100 50.92 -1.06 4.62
CA GLY A 100 51.86 -1.80 5.46
C GLY A 100 52.83 -2.66 4.68
N HIS A 101 52.33 -3.33 3.64
CA HIS A 101 53.13 -4.12 2.70
C HIS A 101 54.24 -3.30 2.03
N PHE A 102 54.02 -2.01 1.74
CA PHE A 102 55.06 -1.12 1.20
C PHE A 102 56.02 -0.59 2.27
N THR A 103 55.57 -0.43 3.50
CA THR A 103 56.40 0.08 4.61
C THR A 103 57.24 -0.99 5.32
N GLY A 104 57.17 -2.26 4.90
CA GLY A 104 57.99 -3.34 5.44
C GLY A 104 57.61 -3.78 6.86
N ASN A 105 56.53 -3.24 7.42
CA ASN A 105 56.00 -3.65 8.71
C ASN A 105 55.05 -4.84 8.49
N PRO A 106 55.24 -5.99 9.17
CA PRO A 106 54.32 -7.10 9.09
C PRO A 106 53.02 -6.71 9.78
N ILE A 107 52.04 -6.25 9.00
CA ILE A 107 50.67 -6.16 9.49
C ILE A 107 50.18 -7.60 9.66
N PRO A 108 49.64 -7.97 10.82
CA PRO A 108 49.14 -9.32 11.03
C PRO A 108 48.13 -9.67 9.93
N GLU A 109 48.32 -10.83 9.29
CA GLU A 109 47.37 -11.44 8.34
C GLU A 109 46.12 -11.97 9.07
N THR A 110 45.62 -11.26 10.07
CA THR A 110 44.33 -11.54 10.67
C THR A 110 43.27 -11.18 9.64
N MET A 111 42.97 -12.12 8.75
CA MET A 111 41.75 -12.08 7.98
C MET A 111 40.61 -11.88 8.99
N LEU A 112 39.70 -10.95 8.67
CA LEU A 112 38.47 -10.82 9.42
C LEU A 112 37.84 -12.21 9.57
N PRO A 113 37.43 -12.62 10.80
CA PRO A 113 36.91 -13.96 11.04
C PRO A 113 35.77 -14.28 10.07
N THR A 114 35.64 -15.54 9.67
CA THR A 114 34.60 -15.98 8.72
C THR A 114 33.20 -15.59 9.22
N GLU A 115 33.00 -15.57 10.54
CA GLU A 115 31.79 -15.13 11.22
C GLU A 115 31.42 -13.69 10.87
N PHE A 116 32.41 -12.80 10.74
CA PHE A 116 32.19 -11.41 10.32
C PHE A 116 31.63 -11.35 8.89
N TRP A 117 32.20 -12.11 7.95
CA TRP A 117 31.74 -12.10 6.56
C TRP A 117 30.34 -12.68 6.38
N VAL A 118 30.00 -13.72 7.15
CA VAL A 118 28.65 -14.30 7.17
C VAL A 118 27.64 -13.30 7.75
N ALA A 119 27.95 -12.69 8.89
CA ALA A 119 27.08 -11.69 9.52
C ALA A 119 26.92 -10.44 8.64
N TRP A 120 28.02 -9.94 8.09
CA TRP A 120 28.03 -8.79 7.18
C TRP A 120 27.25 -9.07 5.90
N GLY A 121 27.49 -10.22 5.26
CA GLY A 121 26.74 -10.66 4.08
C GLY A 121 25.23 -10.81 4.35
N GLY A 122 24.86 -11.32 5.54
CA GLY A 122 23.47 -11.42 5.98
C GLY A 122 22.79 -10.04 6.10
N ILE A 123 23.47 -9.07 6.71
CA ILE A 123 22.95 -7.70 6.85
C ILE A 123 22.81 -7.02 5.48
N VAL A 124 23.84 -7.12 4.62
CA VAL A 124 23.83 -6.51 3.29
C VAL A 124 22.76 -7.14 2.40
N SER A 125 22.61 -8.47 2.40
CA SER A 125 21.58 -9.16 1.61
C SER A 125 20.17 -8.77 2.03
N THR A 126 19.91 -8.70 3.35
CA THR A 126 18.62 -8.26 3.89
C THR A 126 18.31 -6.82 3.46
N TRP A 127 19.30 -5.93 3.50
CA TRP A 127 19.15 -4.56 3.03
C TRP A 127 18.86 -4.47 1.53
N VAL A 128 19.60 -5.22 0.69
CA VAL A 128 19.39 -5.23 -0.77
C VAL A 128 17.99 -5.74 -1.13
N ILE A 129 17.52 -6.79 -0.46
CA ILE A 129 16.17 -7.34 -0.65
C ILE A 129 15.11 -6.30 -0.25
N GLY A 130 15.25 -5.70 0.94
CA GLY A 130 14.34 -4.65 1.41
C GLY A 130 14.31 -3.45 0.45
N ARG A 131 15.48 -2.98 -0.01
CA ARG A 131 15.59 -1.86 -0.94
C ARG A 131 15.01 -2.18 -2.33
N SER A 132 15.14 -3.43 -2.77
CA SER A 132 14.57 -3.90 -4.03
C SER A 132 13.04 -3.99 -3.94
N ALA A 133 12.48 -4.41 -2.81
CA ALA A 133 11.05 -4.42 -2.56
C ALA A 133 10.46 -3.00 -2.49
N GLU A 134 11.14 -2.07 -1.79
CA GLU A 134 10.76 -0.65 -1.74
C GLU A 134 10.69 -0.01 -3.13
N LYS A 135 11.70 -0.26 -3.98
CA LYS A 135 11.72 0.28 -5.35
C LYS A 135 10.65 -0.31 -6.26
N ARG A 136 10.28 -1.59 -6.07
CA ARG A 136 9.19 -2.24 -6.81
C ARG A 136 7.82 -1.68 -6.45
N GLY A 137 7.62 -1.20 -5.23
CA GLY A 137 6.38 -0.54 -4.80
C GLY A 137 6.20 0.89 -5.32
N GLN A 138 7.30 1.63 -5.56
CA GLN A 138 7.24 3.04 -5.96
C GLN A 138 7.09 3.29 -7.46
N THR A 139 7.33 2.30 -8.32
CA THR A 139 7.29 2.52 -9.78
C THR A 139 6.70 1.31 -10.51
N ASN A 140 5.37 1.23 -10.54
CA ASN A 140 4.72 0.59 -11.68
C ASN A 140 4.90 1.53 -12.89
N LYS A 141 6.05 1.43 -13.55
CA LYS A 141 6.33 2.13 -14.81
C LYS A 141 5.21 1.90 -15.82
N MET A 142 4.58 0.72 -15.79
CA MET A 142 3.43 0.37 -16.61
C MET A 142 2.16 1.13 -16.21
N VAL A 143 1.92 1.36 -14.91
CA VAL A 143 0.80 2.18 -14.45
C VAL A 143 1.04 3.64 -14.83
N ASN A 144 2.23 4.22 -14.62
CA ASN A 144 2.53 5.59 -15.05
C ASN A 144 2.48 5.78 -16.58
N PHE A 145 2.83 4.73 -17.34
CA PHE A 145 2.70 4.73 -18.80
C PHE A 145 1.23 4.67 -19.25
N ILE A 146 0.38 3.90 -18.56
CA ILE A 146 -1.05 3.77 -18.86
C ILE A 146 -1.86 4.98 -18.35
N THR A 147 -1.49 5.57 -17.21
CA THR A 147 -2.18 6.72 -16.61
C THR A 147 -1.66 8.07 -17.12
N GLY A 148 -0.58 8.08 -17.92
CA GLY A 148 -0.13 9.27 -18.64
C GLY A 148 0.28 10.44 -17.76
N ASN A 149 0.73 10.20 -16.52
CA ASN A 149 1.16 11.28 -15.63
C ASN A 149 2.57 11.76 -16.00
N ASN A 150 2.63 12.57 -17.05
CA ASN A 150 3.78 13.43 -17.37
C ASN A 150 3.63 14.73 -16.60
N ASN A 151 4.33 14.84 -15.48
CA ASN A 151 4.94 16.10 -15.08
C ASN A 151 6.41 16.05 -15.51
#